data_AF-A0A1Y1RVX5-F1
#
_entry.id   AF-A0A1Y1RVX5-F1
#
_cell.length_a   1.000
_cell.length_b   1.000
_cell.length_c   1.000
_cell.angle_alpha   90.00
_cell.angle_beta   90.00
_cell.angle_gamma   90.00
#
_symmetry.space_group_name_H-M   'P 1'
#
loop_
_entity.id
_entity.type
_entity.pdbx_description
1 polymer ?
#
loop_
_entity_poly.entity_id
_entity_poly.type
_entity_poly.pdbx_seq_one_letter_code
_entity_poly.pdbx_strand_id
1 'polypeptide(L)'
;MDKDIMVQPDVLRRFIADLFRKGGMNGPDADFTADCLVKTNLWGVDSHGVLRVPVYLKRVISGAVNPTPEIKSLLPSSGPVALLDGDGGMGFVLGRAGMEKAIEQAKTFGIGMTLVRNSNHFGAAALYARLAVEAGLIGIASTNVIPNIGMKGNTKPSTGNNPIAVAAPMTGDHPFVLDISLSAVAGGKLLLAAKKGEKIPTNWAVTKEGDETDDPQKGFEGFLLPVGMHKGFGLSLFVDLVTGVLSGGPFLHDLKSMYKNPDETSLTTHLFMTINPSFFLVKQDYEERITEWARMIRNTPMNDPNIHQIVPGEIECKNEQERKVSGIPVPVTLSEELKALAHQLKISFPL
;
A
#
# COMPACT_ATOMS: atom_id res chain seq x y z
N MET A 1 -14.51 -2.86 -25.19
CA MET A 1 -13.54 -2.21 -24.27
C MET A 1 -14.23 -0.96 -23.79
N ASP A 2 -14.71 -0.98 -22.55
CA ASP A 2 -15.32 0.21 -21.97
C ASP A 2 -14.24 1.28 -21.84
N LYS A 3 -14.51 2.46 -22.40
CA LYS A 3 -13.59 3.60 -22.33
C LYS A 3 -13.53 4.09 -20.89
N ASP A 4 -12.36 4.46 -20.41
CA ASP A 4 -12.23 5.16 -19.12
C ASP A 4 -12.79 6.59 -19.24
N ILE A 5 -13.37 7.11 -18.15
CA ILE A 5 -13.69 8.52 -17.99
C ILE A 5 -12.54 9.22 -17.27
N MET A 6 -12.14 10.40 -17.75
CA MET A 6 -11.07 11.19 -17.13
C MET A 6 -11.67 12.14 -16.10
N VAL A 7 -11.26 11.99 -14.84
CA VAL A 7 -11.83 12.73 -13.71
C VAL A 7 -10.77 13.59 -13.04
N GLN A 8 -11.10 14.85 -12.74
CA GLN A 8 -10.19 15.74 -12.01
C GLN A 8 -9.95 15.26 -10.57
N PRO A 9 -8.69 15.19 -10.09
CA PRO A 9 -8.34 14.64 -8.78
C PRO A 9 -9.13 15.28 -7.62
N ASP A 10 -9.28 16.60 -7.60
CA ASP A 10 -9.99 17.32 -6.54
C ASP A 10 -11.51 17.06 -6.52
N VAL A 11 -12.10 16.77 -7.68
CA VAL A 11 -13.52 16.37 -7.76
C VAL A 11 -13.68 14.98 -7.15
N LEU A 12 -12.81 14.06 -7.56
CA LEU A 12 -12.83 12.68 -7.09
C LEU A 12 -12.57 12.58 -5.58
N ARG A 13 -11.60 13.35 -5.07
CA ARG A 13 -11.21 13.42 -3.66
C ARG A 13 -12.38 13.88 -2.78
N ARG A 14 -13.01 15.01 -3.12
CA ARG A 14 -14.16 15.54 -2.38
C ARG A 14 -15.34 14.57 -2.37
N PHE A 15 -15.67 13.99 -3.53
CA PHE A 15 -16.74 13.02 -3.65
C PHE A 15 -16.51 11.77 -2.78
N ILE A 16 -15.30 11.23 -2.81
CA ILE A 16 -14.95 10.05 -2.01
C ILE A 16 -14.98 10.38 -0.52
N ALA A 17 -14.49 11.56 -0.11
CA ALA A 17 -14.58 11.99 1.28
C ALA A 17 -16.04 12.06 1.75
N ASP A 18 -16.94 12.61 0.92
CA ASP A 18 -18.36 12.67 1.24
C ASP A 18 -19.00 11.28 1.38
N LEU A 19 -18.63 10.32 0.51
CA LEU A 19 -19.06 8.93 0.64
C LEU A 19 -18.67 8.34 1.99
N PHE A 20 -17.41 8.46 2.39
CA PHE A 20 -16.93 7.91 3.67
C PHE A 20 -17.54 8.63 4.89
N ARG A 21 -17.75 9.95 4.83
CA ARG A 21 -18.48 10.69 5.86
C ARG A 21 -19.91 10.19 6.02
N LYS A 22 -20.63 9.98 4.91
CA LYS A 22 -21.98 9.40 4.95
C LYS A 22 -21.99 7.93 5.38
N GLY A 23 -20.89 7.20 5.14
CA GLY A 23 -20.66 5.86 5.68
C GLY A 23 -20.47 5.84 7.20
N GLY A 24 -20.21 6.98 7.84
CA GLY A 24 -20.11 7.13 9.29
C GLY A 24 -18.72 7.55 9.79
N MET A 25 -17.73 7.66 8.91
CA MET A 25 -16.39 8.13 9.30
C MET A 25 -16.43 9.60 9.72
N ASN A 26 -15.59 9.97 10.70
CA ASN A 26 -15.40 11.37 11.04
C ASN A 26 -14.77 12.15 9.85
N GLY A 27 -14.96 13.46 9.83
CA GLY A 27 -14.52 14.33 8.73
C GLY A 27 -13.02 14.18 8.37
N PRO A 28 -12.10 14.40 9.32
CA PRO A 28 -10.66 14.30 9.08
C PRO A 28 -10.20 12.93 8.55
N ASP A 29 -10.77 11.84 9.05
CA ASP A 29 -10.39 10.48 8.63
C ASP A 29 -10.96 10.11 7.26
N ALA A 30 -12.17 10.59 6.95
CA ALA A 30 -12.76 10.45 5.63
C ALA A 30 -11.96 11.24 4.57
N ASP A 31 -11.54 12.47 4.90
CA ASP A 31 -10.67 13.27 4.03
C ASP A 31 -9.34 12.57 3.77
N PHE A 32 -8.67 12.11 4.83
CA PHE A 32 -7.38 11.43 4.66
C PHE A 32 -7.51 10.13 3.86
N THR A 33 -8.57 9.36 4.10
CA THR A 33 -8.85 8.14 3.32
C THR A 33 -9.05 8.45 1.83
N ALA A 34 -9.83 9.49 1.52
CA ALA A 34 -10.05 9.93 0.14
C ALA A 34 -8.76 10.42 -0.53
N ASP A 35 -7.97 11.21 0.20
CA ASP A 35 -6.67 11.71 -0.25
C ASP A 35 -5.72 10.55 -0.57
N CYS A 36 -5.63 9.54 0.30
CA CYS A 36 -4.82 8.35 0.07
C CYS A 36 -5.21 7.59 -1.20
N LEU A 37 -6.51 7.38 -1.41
CA LEU A 37 -7.03 6.67 -2.59
C LEU A 37 -6.71 7.42 -3.87
N VAL A 38 -6.98 8.73 -3.90
CA VAL A 38 -6.71 9.59 -5.07
C VAL A 38 -5.21 9.72 -5.32
N LYS A 39 -4.38 9.90 -4.28
CA LYS A 39 -2.92 9.98 -4.39
C LYS A 39 -2.34 8.69 -4.96
N THR A 40 -2.89 7.54 -4.57
CA THR A 40 -2.50 6.22 -5.11
C THR A 40 -2.83 6.10 -6.60
N ASN A 41 -3.97 6.63 -7.07
CA ASN A 41 -4.22 6.75 -8.50
C ASN A 41 -3.31 7.76 -9.19
N LEU A 42 -2.99 8.90 -8.57
CA LEU A 42 -2.04 9.84 -9.18
C LEU A 42 -0.70 9.18 -9.47
N TRP A 43 -0.22 8.30 -8.58
CA TRP A 43 1.00 7.52 -8.80
C TRP A 43 0.90 6.44 -9.87
N GLY A 44 -0.29 6.17 -10.41
CA GLY A 44 -0.52 5.09 -11.38
C GLY A 44 -0.72 3.72 -10.75
N VAL A 45 -0.90 3.63 -9.42
CA VAL A 45 -1.11 2.37 -8.69
C VAL A 45 -2.60 2.08 -8.58
N ASP A 46 -3.29 2.00 -9.72
CA ASP A 46 -4.76 1.99 -9.81
C ASP A 46 -5.43 0.85 -9.01
N SER A 47 -4.72 -0.26 -8.84
CA SER A 47 -5.17 -1.42 -8.06
C SER A 47 -5.38 -1.15 -6.57
N HIS A 48 -4.83 -0.08 -6.01
CA HIS A 48 -4.95 0.29 -4.60
C HIS A 48 -5.58 1.67 -4.38
N GLY A 49 -6.01 2.33 -5.46
CA GLY A 49 -6.71 3.62 -5.42
C GLY A 49 -8.23 3.48 -5.37
N VAL A 50 -8.93 4.39 -6.06
CA VAL A 50 -10.40 4.56 -6.06
C VAL A 50 -11.20 3.33 -6.46
N LEU A 51 -10.60 2.36 -7.15
CA LEU A 51 -11.18 1.04 -7.39
C LEU A 51 -11.60 0.33 -6.09
N ARG A 52 -10.99 0.68 -4.96
CA ARG A 52 -11.29 0.07 -3.66
C ARG A 52 -12.38 0.79 -2.87
N VAL A 53 -12.86 1.95 -3.33
CA VAL A 53 -13.91 2.72 -2.62
C VAL A 53 -15.14 1.86 -2.32
N PRO A 54 -15.72 1.10 -3.28
CA PRO A 54 -16.92 0.32 -3.00
C PRO A 54 -16.75 -0.71 -1.88
N VAL A 55 -15.64 -1.46 -1.87
CA VAL A 55 -15.39 -2.47 -0.85
C VAL A 55 -15.11 -1.85 0.51
N TYR A 56 -14.31 -0.77 0.58
CA TYR A 56 -14.05 -0.10 1.86
C TYR A 56 -15.30 0.55 2.44
N LEU A 57 -16.09 1.22 1.61
CA LEU A 57 -17.31 1.89 2.07
C LEU A 57 -18.34 0.87 2.60
N LYS A 58 -18.53 -0.26 1.90
CA LYS A 58 -19.39 -1.36 2.38
C LYS A 58 -18.93 -1.88 3.74
N ARG A 59 -17.61 -2.03 3.93
CA ARG A 59 -17.02 -2.50 5.20
C ARG A 59 -17.13 -1.50 6.35
N VAL A 60 -17.09 -0.20 6.06
CA VAL A 60 -17.40 0.83 7.05
C VAL A 60 -18.87 0.74 7.47
N ILE A 61 -19.79 0.64 6.50
CA ILE A 61 -21.23 0.58 6.76
C ILE A 61 -21.61 -0.70 7.53
N SER A 62 -20.96 -1.84 7.25
CA SER A 62 -21.24 -3.10 7.95
C SER A 62 -20.62 -3.21 9.34
N GLY A 63 -19.73 -2.28 9.72
CA GLY A 63 -19.00 -2.33 10.99
C GLY A 63 -17.74 -3.20 10.97
N ALA A 64 -17.39 -3.81 9.83
CA ALA A 64 -16.11 -4.52 9.68
C ALA A 64 -14.90 -3.59 9.82
N VAL A 65 -15.10 -2.31 9.49
CA VAL A 65 -14.18 -1.20 9.77
C VAL A 65 -14.84 -0.27 10.77
N ASN A 66 -14.21 -0.06 11.92
CA ASN A 66 -14.64 0.96 12.88
C ASN A 66 -14.45 2.36 12.28
N PRO A 67 -15.51 3.15 12.08
CA PRO A 67 -15.42 4.47 11.46
C PRO A 67 -14.77 5.54 12.35
N THR A 68 -14.69 5.31 13.65
CA THR A 68 -14.19 6.25 14.66
C THR A 68 -13.34 5.50 15.69
N PRO A 69 -12.18 4.93 15.28
CA PRO A 69 -11.39 4.06 16.14
C PRO A 69 -10.74 4.81 17.31
N GLU A 70 -10.77 4.21 18.51
CA GLU A 70 -10.01 4.67 19.66
C GLU A 70 -8.61 4.03 19.69
N ILE A 71 -7.64 4.70 19.06
CA ILE A 71 -6.27 4.19 18.99
C ILE A 71 -5.59 4.27 20.36
N LYS A 72 -5.13 3.12 20.89
CA LYS A 72 -4.55 3.02 22.23
C LYS A 72 -3.11 2.54 22.18
N SER A 73 -2.23 3.20 22.95
CA SER A 73 -0.87 2.69 23.15
C SER A 73 -0.88 1.56 24.17
N LEU A 74 -0.21 0.46 23.84
CA LEU A 74 -0.14 -0.76 24.64
C LEU A 74 1.17 -0.86 25.44
N LEU A 75 2.11 0.05 25.21
CA LEU A 75 3.40 0.11 25.89
C LEU A 75 3.58 1.48 26.57
N PRO A 76 4.31 1.56 27.69
CA PRO A 76 4.70 2.85 28.27
C PRO A 76 5.52 3.70 27.29
N SER A 77 5.20 4.99 27.18
CA SER A 77 5.83 5.90 26.21
C SER A 77 7.16 6.48 26.70
N SER A 78 8.27 5.75 26.56
CA SER A 78 9.60 6.25 26.97
C SER A 78 10.77 5.91 26.04
N GLY A 79 10.53 5.39 24.83
CA GLY A 79 11.62 4.94 23.96
C GLY A 79 11.31 5.03 22.46
N PRO A 80 12.20 4.48 21.61
CA PRO A 80 12.08 4.53 20.16
C PRO A 80 11.06 3.53 19.59
N VAL A 81 10.28 2.87 20.44
CA VAL A 81 9.33 1.82 20.03
C VAL A 81 7.93 2.09 20.58
N ALA A 82 6.91 1.77 19.80
CA ALA A 82 5.51 1.81 20.22
C ALA A 82 4.74 0.61 19.67
N LEU A 83 3.72 0.19 20.42
CA LEU A 83 2.72 -0.76 19.97
C LEU A 83 1.35 -0.14 20.17
N LEU A 84 0.55 -0.07 19.11
CA LEU A 84 -0.78 0.51 19.10
C LEU A 84 -1.83 -0.57 18.83
N ASP A 85 -2.95 -0.49 19.53
CA ASP A 85 -4.20 -1.15 19.14
C ASP A 85 -5.03 -0.19 18.27
N GLY A 86 -5.39 -0.64 17.07
CA GLY A 86 -6.12 0.16 16.08
C GLY A 86 -7.64 0.10 16.20
N ASP A 87 -8.19 -0.67 17.14
CA ASP A 87 -9.65 -0.72 17.39
C ASP A 87 -10.48 -1.05 16.13
N GLY A 88 -9.94 -1.91 15.26
CA GLY A 88 -10.59 -2.34 14.01
C GLY A 88 -10.80 -1.21 13.00
N GLY A 89 -10.07 -0.10 13.12
CA GLY A 89 -10.20 1.09 12.29
C GLY A 89 -9.84 0.91 10.81
N MET A 90 -10.02 2.00 10.05
CA MET A 90 -9.62 2.07 8.65
C MET A 90 -8.08 2.04 8.54
N GLY A 91 -7.54 1.15 7.71
CA GLY A 91 -6.08 0.96 7.60
C GLY A 91 -5.31 2.24 7.24
N PHE A 92 -5.92 3.14 6.45
CA PHE A 92 -5.35 4.47 6.16
C PHE A 92 -5.12 5.31 7.42
N VAL A 93 -6.15 5.41 8.26
CA VAL A 93 -6.11 6.18 9.51
C VAL A 93 -5.09 5.57 10.48
N LEU A 94 -5.11 4.24 10.61
CA LEU A 94 -4.23 3.51 11.51
C LEU A 94 -2.77 3.55 11.03
N GLY A 95 -2.55 3.52 9.72
CA GLY A 95 -1.22 3.64 9.16
C GLY A 95 -0.64 5.05 9.30
N ARG A 96 -1.46 6.10 9.16
CA ARG A 96 -1.05 7.48 9.47
C ARG A 96 -0.61 7.59 10.93
N ALA A 97 -1.45 7.15 11.86
CA ALA A 97 -1.15 7.22 13.29
C ALA A 97 0.12 6.45 13.66
N GLY A 98 0.32 5.27 13.07
CA GLY A 98 1.52 4.46 13.28
C GLY A 98 2.80 5.15 12.80
N MET A 99 2.79 5.70 11.58
CA MET A 99 3.96 6.42 11.06
C MET A 99 4.21 7.75 11.80
N GLU A 100 3.17 8.51 12.13
CA GLU A 100 3.30 9.74 12.91
C GLU A 100 3.95 9.48 14.27
N LYS A 101 3.57 8.38 14.96
CA LYS A 101 4.22 7.98 16.21
C LYS A 101 5.68 7.61 16.02
N ALA A 102 6.02 6.90 14.95
CA ALA A 102 7.41 6.58 14.64
C ALA A 102 8.23 7.86 14.34
N ILE A 103 7.65 8.82 13.60
CA ILE A 103 8.28 10.13 13.30
C ILE A 103 8.56 10.91 14.59
N GLU A 104 7.58 10.97 15.50
CA GLU A 104 7.74 11.60 16.82
C GLU A 104 8.96 11.01 17.56
N GLN A 105 9.05 9.69 17.62
CA GLN A 105 10.14 8.98 18.31
C GLN A 105 11.50 9.20 17.63
N ALA A 106 11.58 9.15 16.30
CA ALA A 106 12.83 9.33 15.57
C ALA A 106 13.41 10.74 15.70
N LYS A 107 12.56 11.77 15.90
CA LYS A 107 13.03 13.12 16.19
C LYS A 107 13.80 13.19 17.51
N THR A 108 13.43 12.38 18.50
CA THR A 108 14.08 12.35 19.82
C THR A 108 15.23 11.35 19.91
N PHE A 109 15.04 10.14 19.36
CA PHE A 109 15.95 9.00 19.57
C PHE A 109 16.77 8.64 18.32
N GLY A 110 16.61 9.37 17.22
CA GLY A 110 17.24 9.07 15.94
C GLY A 110 16.55 7.97 15.14
N ILE A 111 15.80 7.08 15.80
CA ILE A 111 14.99 6.03 15.20
C ILE A 111 13.63 5.93 15.88
N GLY A 112 12.63 5.47 15.14
CA GLY A 112 11.30 5.18 15.64
C GLY A 112 10.75 3.93 14.98
N MET A 113 10.08 3.06 15.75
CA MET A 113 9.41 1.87 15.25
C MET A 113 8.05 1.70 15.93
N THR A 114 6.99 1.72 15.15
CA THR A 114 5.62 1.52 15.63
C THR A 114 5.00 0.31 14.95
N LEU A 115 4.43 -0.59 15.76
CA LEU A 115 3.56 -1.66 15.30
C LEU A 115 2.10 -1.26 15.57
N VAL A 116 1.20 -1.50 14.62
CA VAL A 116 -0.23 -1.20 14.77
C VAL A 116 -1.04 -2.46 14.46
N ARG A 117 -1.56 -3.11 15.49
CA ARG A 117 -2.39 -4.32 15.36
C ARG A 117 -3.88 -3.99 15.37
N ASN A 118 -4.72 -5.00 15.11
CA ASN A 118 -6.18 -4.84 15.08
C ASN A 118 -6.62 -3.78 14.05
N SER A 119 -6.14 -3.94 12.81
CA SER A 119 -6.38 -3.02 11.70
C SER A 119 -7.14 -3.67 10.53
N ASN A 120 -7.37 -2.88 9.48
CA ASN A 120 -7.84 -3.30 8.17
C ASN A 120 -6.82 -2.96 7.08
N HIS A 121 -7.13 -3.35 5.84
CA HIS A 121 -6.28 -3.08 4.68
C HIS A 121 -5.95 -1.57 4.54
N PHE A 122 -4.66 -1.26 4.35
CA PHE A 122 -4.12 0.09 4.43
C PHE A 122 -3.71 0.69 3.07
N GLY A 123 -4.16 0.11 1.95
CA GLY A 123 -3.78 0.61 0.61
C GLY A 123 -2.31 0.37 0.26
N ALA A 124 -1.70 1.31 -0.45
CA ALA A 124 -0.29 1.25 -0.85
C ALA A 124 0.63 1.62 0.32
N ALA A 125 1.69 0.84 0.55
CA ALA A 125 2.59 1.07 1.69
C ALA A 125 3.41 2.37 1.52
N ALA A 126 3.64 2.82 0.27
CA ALA A 126 4.28 4.10 -0.04
C ALA A 126 3.61 5.30 0.62
N LEU A 127 2.29 5.25 0.86
CA LEU A 127 1.54 6.34 1.50
C LEU A 127 2.19 6.73 2.83
N TYR A 128 2.56 5.73 3.63
CA TYR A 128 3.10 5.93 4.97
C TYR A 128 4.60 6.18 4.93
N ALA A 129 5.36 5.45 4.11
CA ALA A 129 6.80 5.70 3.96
C ALA A 129 7.07 7.16 3.54
N ARG A 130 6.20 7.75 2.69
CA ARG A 130 6.30 9.16 2.27
C ARG A 130 5.94 10.16 3.37
N LEU A 131 5.12 9.81 4.37
CA LEU A 131 4.89 10.70 5.53
C LEU A 131 6.19 10.96 6.30
N ALA A 132 7.07 9.96 6.40
CA ALA A 132 8.39 10.14 7.01
C ALA A 132 9.26 11.10 6.18
N VAL A 133 9.22 10.97 4.86
CA VAL A 133 9.95 11.87 3.94
C VAL A 133 9.46 13.32 4.05
N GLU A 134 8.15 13.53 4.16
CA GLU A 134 7.55 14.85 4.39
C GLU A 134 8.05 15.48 5.71
N ALA A 135 8.45 14.66 6.69
CA ALA A 135 9.11 15.07 7.93
C ALA A 135 10.65 15.15 7.85
N GLY A 136 11.25 14.96 6.67
CA GLY A 136 12.70 14.96 6.46
C GLY A 136 13.42 13.69 6.94
N LEU A 137 12.69 12.58 7.10
CA LEU A 137 13.18 11.32 7.62
C LEU A 137 13.11 10.21 6.57
N ILE A 138 13.91 9.16 6.75
CA ILE A 138 13.79 7.92 5.98
C ILE A 138 12.63 7.10 6.57
N GLY A 139 11.74 6.56 5.74
CA GLY A 139 10.56 5.81 6.15
C GLY A 139 10.54 4.40 5.62
N ILE A 140 10.04 3.47 6.43
CA ILE A 140 9.76 2.08 6.06
C ILE A 140 8.33 1.75 6.50
N ALA A 141 7.54 1.14 5.62
CA ALA A 141 6.19 0.72 5.93
C ALA A 141 5.91 -0.68 5.36
N SER A 142 5.20 -1.49 6.13
CA SER A 142 4.84 -2.86 5.73
C SER A 142 3.58 -3.35 6.45
N THR A 143 3.01 -4.45 5.99
CA THR A 143 1.85 -5.11 6.61
C THR A 143 1.87 -6.60 6.32
N ASN A 144 1.33 -7.40 7.23
CA ASN A 144 0.92 -8.75 6.88
C ASN A 144 -0.41 -8.75 6.13
N VAL A 145 -0.62 -9.82 5.36
CA VAL A 145 -1.89 -10.16 4.72
C VAL A 145 -2.12 -11.67 4.79
N ILE A 146 -3.35 -12.10 4.52
CA ILE A 146 -3.67 -13.53 4.44
C ILE A 146 -2.73 -14.28 3.48
N PRO A 147 -2.42 -15.57 3.73
CA PRO A 147 -1.59 -16.34 2.83
C PRO A 147 -2.12 -16.36 1.40
N ASN A 148 -1.29 -15.87 0.48
CA ASN A 148 -1.57 -15.82 -0.97
C ASN A 148 -0.31 -16.05 -1.83
N ILE A 149 0.87 -16.25 -1.21
CA ILE A 149 2.08 -16.71 -1.87
C ILE A 149 2.59 -18.02 -1.27
N GLY A 150 3.27 -18.82 -2.07
CA GLY A 150 3.89 -20.09 -1.65
C GLY A 150 5.09 -20.42 -2.52
N MET A 151 5.86 -21.44 -2.14
CA MET A 151 6.99 -21.93 -2.93
C MET A 151 6.54 -23.05 -3.88
N LYS A 152 7.31 -23.29 -4.94
CA LYS A 152 7.09 -24.47 -5.81
C LYS A 152 7.15 -25.75 -4.96
N GLY A 153 6.17 -26.64 -5.15
CA GLY A 153 6.01 -27.87 -4.36
C GLY A 153 5.07 -27.72 -3.15
N ASN A 154 4.66 -26.51 -2.78
CA ASN A 154 3.58 -26.33 -1.83
C ASN A 154 2.24 -26.71 -2.48
N THR A 155 1.31 -27.25 -1.70
CA THR A 155 -0.08 -27.48 -2.13
C THR A 155 -1.05 -26.40 -1.65
N LYS A 156 -0.54 -25.42 -0.88
CA LYS A 156 -1.27 -24.26 -0.32
C LYS A 156 -0.32 -23.07 -0.16
N PRO A 157 -0.82 -21.82 -0.19
CA PRO A 157 0.00 -20.66 0.15
C PRO A 157 0.46 -20.72 1.61
N SER A 158 1.65 -20.19 1.89
CA SER A 158 2.31 -20.26 3.20
C SER A 158 2.43 -18.92 3.92
N THR A 159 2.45 -17.81 3.19
CA THR A 159 2.56 -16.44 3.73
C THR A 159 1.85 -15.48 2.78
N GLY A 160 1.61 -14.25 3.24
CA GLY A 160 1.06 -13.20 2.39
C GLY A 160 2.08 -12.69 1.38
N ASN A 161 1.67 -11.81 0.47
CA ASN A 161 2.57 -11.07 -0.41
C ASN A 161 3.13 -9.82 0.27
N ASN A 162 2.80 -9.63 1.56
CA ASN A 162 3.40 -8.76 2.57
C ASN A 162 4.30 -7.65 1.99
N PRO A 163 3.74 -6.52 1.56
CA PRO A 163 4.50 -5.52 0.83
C PRO A 163 5.55 -4.84 1.71
N ILE A 164 6.60 -4.32 1.10
CA ILE A 164 7.58 -3.46 1.75
C ILE A 164 7.68 -2.16 0.95
N ALA A 165 7.46 -1.04 1.63
CA ALA A 165 7.78 0.28 1.13
C ALA A 165 8.96 0.89 1.90
N VAL A 166 9.89 1.52 1.17
CA VAL A 166 11.01 2.27 1.71
C VAL A 166 11.06 3.60 0.98
N ALA A 167 11.17 4.71 1.72
CA ALA A 167 11.29 6.03 1.15
C ALA A 167 12.37 6.86 1.84
N ALA A 168 13.04 7.73 1.09
CA ALA A 168 14.08 8.61 1.63
C ALA A 168 14.02 10.01 0.99
N PRO A 169 14.31 11.08 1.75
CA PRO A 169 14.43 12.42 1.20
C PRO A 169 15.53 12.48 0.13
N MET A 170 15.26 13.23 -0.94
CA MET A 170 16.23 13.57 -1.99
C MET A 170 16.22 15.08 -2.20
N THR A 171 17.27 15.59 -2.85
CA THR A 171 17.45 17.02 -3.20
C THR A 171 16.76 17.45 -4.48
N GLY A 172 16.13 16.52 -5.21
CA GLY A 172 15.42 16.76 -6.47
C GLY A 172 13.89 16.77 -6.33
N ASP A 173 13.19 16.71 -7.46
CA ASP A 173 11.73 16.89 -7.55
C ASP A 173 10.90 15.75 -6.94
N HIS A 174 11.54 14.63 -6.61
CA HIS A 174 10.87 13.48 -6.03
C HIS A 174 11.78 12.79 -5.01
N PRO A 175 11.20 12.18 -3.97
CA PRO A 175 11.96 11.31 -3.08
C PRO A 175 12.29 9.97 -3.73
N PHE A 176 13.22 9.25 -3.11
CA PHE A 176 13.37 7.82 -3.38
C PHE A 176 12.16 7.12 -2.77
N VAL A 177 11.47 6.29 -3.55
CA VAL A 177 10.33 5.48 -3.07
C VAL A 177 10.34 4.13 -3.75
N LEU A 178 10.67 3.09 -3.01
CA LEU A 178 10.40 1.71 -3.39
C LEU A 178 9.10 1.27 -2.71
N ASP A 179 8.14 0.73 -3.45
CA ASP A 179 6.92 0.12 -2.90
C ASP A 179 6.60 -1.14 -3.70
N ILE A 180 6.81 -2.30 -3.08
CA ILE A 180 6.74 -3.58 -3.76
C ILE A 180 5.95 -4.60 -2.96
N SER A 181 5.16 -5.39 -3.67
CA SER A 181 4.68 -6.69 -3.20
C SER A 181 5.83 -7.70 -3.23
N LEU A 182 5.86 -8.63 -2.28
CA LEU A 182 6.84 -9.72 -2.26
C LEU A 182 6.41 -10.95 -3.09
N SER A 183 5.29 -10.84 -3.81
CA SER A 183 4.97 -11.72 -4.94
C SER A 183 5.72 -11.31 -6.22
N ALA A 184 6.01 -12.27 -7.09
CA ALA A 184 6.66 -12.03 -8.38
C ALA A 184 5.84 -11.11 -9.29
N VAL A 185 4.53 -11.08 -9.10
CA VAL A 185 3.59 -10.22 -9.83
C VAL A 185 2.36 -9.92 -8.97
N ALA A 186 1.65 -8.83 -9.26
CA ALA A 186 0.34 -8.56 -8.68
C ALA A 186 -0.76 -9.43 -9.32
N GLY A 187 -1.72 -9.93 -8.54
CA GLY A 187 -2.84 -10.75 -9.04
C GLY A 187 -3.66 -10.08 -10.16
N GLY A 188 -3.75 -8.74 -10.18
CA GLY A 188 -4.41 -8.01 -11.25
C GLY A 188 -3.76 -8.19 -12.64
N LYS A 189 -2.46 -8.49 -12.72
CA LYS A 189 -1.78 -8.78 -13.99
C LYS A 189 -2.17 -10.15 -14.55
N LEU A 190 -2.46 -11.13 -13.70
CA LEU A 190 -3.02 -12.42 -14.14
C LEU A 190 -4.42 -12.21 -14.72
N LEU A 191 -5.28 -11.47 -14.03
CA LEU A 191 -6.61 -11.13 -14.56
C LEU A 191 -6.54 -10.39 -15.90
N LEU A 192 -5.56 -9.48 -16.07
CA LEU A 192 -5.34 -8.78 -17.32
C LEU A 192 -4.88 -9.74 -18.44
N ALA A 193 -3.93 -10.62 -18.16
CA ALA A 193 -3.47 -11.63 -19.11
C ALA A 193 -4.61 -12.57 -19.53
N ALA A 194 -5.43 -13.02 -18.57
CA ALA A 194 -6.62 -13.83 -18.85
C ALA A 194 -7.61 -13.12 -19.78
N LYS A 195 -7.89 -11.82 -19.53
CA LYS A 195 -8.75 -11.01 -20.41
C LYS A 195 -8.21 -10.85 -21.82
N LYS A 196 -6.89 -10.89 -21.99
CA LYS A 196 -6.21 -10.79 -23.29
C LYS A 196 -6.00 -12.13 -23.99
N GLY A 197 -6.26 -13.25 -23.31
CA GLY A 197 -5.92 -14.58 -23.81
C GLY A 197 -4.40 -14.82 -23.90
N GLU A 198 -3.61 -14.08 -23.11
CA GLU A 198 -2.15 -14.20 -23.08
C GLU A 198 -1.70 -15.23 -22.05
N LYS A 199 -0.59 -15.93 -22.33
CA LYS A 199 0.08 -16.80 -21.35
C LYS A 199 0.86 -15.98 -20.33
N ILE A 200 1.04 -16.52 -19.12
CA ILE A 200 1.88 -15.94 -18.07
C ILE A 200 3.22 -16.68 -17.93
N PRO A 201 4.29 -16.01 -17.48
CA PRO A 201 5.51 -16.69 -17.05
C PRO A 201 5.26 -17.68 -15.92
N THR A 202 5.91 -18.85 -15.96
CA THR A 202 5.73 -19.93 -14.97
C THR A 202 6.35 -19.64 -13.60
N ASN A 203 7.01 -18.48 -13.45
CA ASN A 203 7.50 -17.96 -12.17
C ASN A 203 6.56 -16.93 -11.53
N TRP A 204 5.35 -16.72 -12.08
CA TRP A 204 4.36 -15.81 -11.50
C TRP A 204 3.45 -16.48 -10.49
N ALA A 205 2.96 -17.67 -10.80
CA ALA A 205 1.95 -18.38 -10.02
C ALA A 205 1.99 -19.88 -10.28
N VAL A 206 1.27 -20.62 -9.45
CA VAL A 206 0.98 -22.05 -9.59
C VAL A 206 -0.53 -22.27 -9.52
N THR A 207 -1.00 -23.44 -9.93
CA THR A 207 -2.41 -23.82 -9.81
C THR A 207 -2.83 -23.97 -8.34
N LYS A 208 -4.12 -24.23 -8.10
CA LYS A 208 -4.65 -24.53 -6.77
C LYS A 208 -4.00 -25.76 -6.12
N GLU A 209 -3.57 -26.71 -6.93
CA GLU A 209 -2.89 -27.94 -6.50
C GLU A 209 -1.38 -27.72 -6.27
N GLY A 210 -0.83 -26.59 -6.71
CA GLY A 210 0.60 -26.26 -6.60
C GLY A 210 1.41 -26.57 -7.85
N ASP A 211 0.76 -26.94 -8.96
CA ASP A 211 1.43 -27.28 -10.21
C ASP A 211 1.87 -26.04 -10.98
N GLU A 212 2.96 -26.17 -11.74
CA GLU A 212 3.43 -25.11 -12.63
C GLU A 212 2.38 -24.79 -13.70
N THR A 213 2.19 -23.50 -14.01
CA THR A 213 1.20 -23.08 -15.00
C THR A 213 1.62 -21.83 -15.78
N ASP A 214 1.27 -21.78 -17.06
CA ASP A 214 1.31 -20.60 -17.92
C ASP A 214 -0.09 -20.05 -18.21
N ASP A 215 -1.12 -20.63 -17.60
CA ASP A 215 -2.52 -20.22 -17.70
C ASP A 215 -2.83 -19.16 -16.62
N PRO A 216 -3.16 -17.92 -17.01
CA PRO A 216 -3.43 -16.85 -16.06
C PRO A 216 -4.64 -17.11 -15.16
N GLN A 217 -5.66 -17.82 -15.64
CA GLN A 217 -6.85 -18.12 -14.85
C GLN A 217 -6.53 -19.17 -13.79
N LYS A 218 -5.85 -20.26 -14.18
CA LYS A 218 -5.40 -21.28 -13.22
C LYS A 218 -4.45 -20.71 -12.18
N GLY A 219 -3.54 -19.82 -12.58
CA GLY A 219 -2.64 -19.13 -11.67
C GLY A 219 -3.38 -18.19 -10.70
N PHE A 220 -4.45 -17.53 -11.16
CA PHE A 220 -5.26 -16.65 -10.30
C PHE A 220 -6.10 -17.43 -9.29
N GLU A 221 -6.59 -18.61 -9.67
CA GLU A 221 -7.32 -19.54 -8.80
C GLU A 221 -6.41 -20.28 -7.80
N GLY A 222 -5.11 -20.34 -8.09
CA GLY A 222 -4.07 -20.89 -7.23
C GLY A 222 -3.44 -19.87 -6.28
N PHE A 223 -2.10 -19.82 -6.27
CA PHE A 223 -1.35 -18.86 -5.46
C PHE A 223 -0.09 -18.37 -6.18
N LEU A 224 0.37 -17.18 -5.78
CA LEU A 224 1.50 -16.51 -6.42
C LEU A 224 2.83 -17.08 -5.95
N LEU A 225 3.84 -16.99 -6.80
CA LEU A 225 5.22 -17.27 -6.42
C LEU A 225 5.92 -16.00 -5.92
N PRO A 226 6.93 -16.08 -5.05
CA PRO A 226 7.57 -14.91 -4.46
C PRO A 226 8.57 -14.26 -5.42
N VAL A 227 8.75 -12.95 -5.32
CA VAL A 227 9.77 -12.23 -6.09
C VAL A 227 11.17 -12.73 -5.73
N GLY A 228 11.99 -13.09 -6.71
CA GLY A 228 13.30 -13.68 -6.43
C GLY A 228 13.23 -15.00 -5.65
N MET A 229 12.10 -15.70 -5.69
CA MET A 229 11.86 -17.00 -5.05
C MET A 229 12.19 -16.97 -3.54
N HIS A 230 13.19 -17.75 -3.10
CA HIS A 230 13.55 -17.86 -1.68
C HIS A 230 13.87 -16.51 -1.02
N LYS A 231 14.33 -15.51 -1.78
CA LYS A 231 14.63 -14.16 -1.25
C LYS A 231 13.34 -13.41 -0.86
N GLY A 232 12.40 -13.28 -1.79
CA GLY A 232 11.09 -12.66 -1.50
C GLY A 232 10.29 -13.45 -0.49
N PHE A 233 10.38 -14.79 -0.52
CA PHE A 233 9.78 -15.64 0.49
C PHE A 233 10.31 -15.34 1.90
N GLY A 234 11.64 -15.28 2.07
CA GLY A 234 12.27 -14.95 3.34
C GLY A 234 11.91 -13.55 3.84
N LEU A 235 11.87 -12.56 2.95
CA LEU A 235 11.42 -11.21 3.29
C LEU A 235 9.95 -11.18 3.74
N SER A 236 9.09 -11.99 3.12
CA SER A 236 7.68 -12.04 3.47
C SER A 236 7.47 -12.66 4.85
N LEU A 237 8.20 -13.74 5.14
CA LEU A 237 8.22 -14.37 6.46
C LEU A 237 8.74 -13.41 7.53
N PHE A 238 9.74 -12.57 7.22
CA PHE A 238 10.19 -11.54 8.15
C PHE A 238 9.07 -10.54 8.47
N VAL A 239 8.31 -10.09 7.46
CA VAL A 239 7.16 -9.20 7.69
C VAL A 239 6.12 -9.89 8.58
N ASP A 240 5.75 -11.15 8.30
CA ASP A 240 4.81 -11.90 9.15
C ASP A 240 5.34 -12.10 10.58
N LEU A 241 6.63 -12.36 10.74
CA LEU A 241 7.26 -12.50 12.05
C LEU A 241 7.12 -11.20 12.87
N VAL A 242 7.40 -10.05 12.25
CA VAL A 242 7.38 -8.75 12.92
C VAL A 242 5.96 -8.25 13.15
N THR A 243 5.11 -8.30 12.12
CA THR A 243 3.75 -7.78 12.20
C THR A 243 2.79 -8.76 12.87
N GLY A 244 3.00 -10.06 12.74
CA GLY A 244 2.19 -11.07 13.42
C GLY A 244 2.72 -11.39 14.81
N VAL A 245 3.83 -12.12 14.86
CA VAL A 245 4.35 -12.73 16.10
C VAL A 245 4.81 -11.68 17.10
N LEU A 246 5.68 -10.75 16.68
CA LEU A 246 6.27 -9.76 17.59
C LEU A 246 5.24 -8.74 18.12
N SER A 247 4.26 -8.35 17.30
CA SER A 247 3.22 -7.40 17.71
C SER A 247 2.19 -8.00 18.68
N GLY A 248 2.17 -9.33 18.82
CA GLY A 248 1.09 -10.06 19.48
C GLY A 248 -0.25 -9.96 18.74
N GLY A 249 -0.23 -9.68 17.43
CA GLY A 249 -1.40 -9.66 16.55
C GLY A 249 -1.58 -10.98 15.79
N PRO A 250 -2.68 -11.12 15.03
CA PRO A 250 -2.90 -12.32 14.21
C PRO A 250 -1.88 -12.45 13.07
N PHE A 251 -1.62 -13.69 12.67
CA PHE A 251 -0.72 -14.02 11.58
C PHE A 251 -1.28 -15.14 10.70
N LEU A 252 -0.80 -15.19 9.46
CA LEU A 252 -1.15 -16.25 8.51
C LEU A 252 -2.67 -16.44 8.40
N HIS A 253 -3.16 -17.63 8.73
CA HIS A 253 -4.56 -18.03 8.57
C HIS A 253 -5.52 -17.40 9.59
N ASP A 254 -5.00 -16.75 10.64
CA ASP A 254 -5.82 -16.02 11.62
C ASP A 254 -6.21 -14.61 11.12
N LEU A 255 -5.60 -14.16 10.03
CA LEU A 255 -6.00 -12.94 9.32
C LEU A 255 -7.26 -13.19 8.49
N LYS A 256 -8.08 -12.16 8.31
CA LYS A 256 -9.34 -12.26 7.56
C LYS A 256 -9.28 -11.48 6.25
N SER A 257 -9.75 -12.10 5.18
CA SER A 257 -9.77 -11.47 3.86
C SER A 257 -10.88 -10.43 3.78
N MET A 258 -10.60 -9.22 3.31
CA MET A 258 -11.64 -8.22 3.08
C MET A 258 -12.68 -8.63 2.01
N TYR A 259 -12.39 -9.66 1.20
CA TYR A 259 -13.30 -10.19 0.19
C TYR A 259 -14.04 -11.45 0.64
N LYS A 260 -13.35 -12.38 1.33
CA LYS A 260 -13.98 -13.63 1.81
C LYS A 260 -14.71 -13.44 3.15
N ASN A 261 -14.31 -12.44 3.93
CA ASN A 261 -14.89 -12.07 5.23
C ASN A 261 -15.30 -10.60 5.20
N PRO A 262 -16.25 -10.21 4.32
CA PRO A 262 -16.58 -8.80 4.07
C PRO A 262 -17.15 -8.10 5.31
N ASP A 263 -17.78 -8.82 6.23
CA ASP A 263 -18.42 -8.26 7.43
C ASP A 263 -17.57 -8.38 8.70
N GLU A 264 -16.32 -8.83 8.57
CA GLU A 264 -15.39 -9.00 9.70
C GLU A 264 -14.14 -8.15 9.51
N THR A 265 -13.61 -7.57 10.59
CA THR A 265 -12.32 -6.88 10.62
C THR A 265 -11.21 -7.78 10.08
N SER A 266 -10.31 -7.26 9.24
CA SER A 266 -9.23 -8.07 8.65
C SER A 266 -8.17 -8.52 9.66
N LEU A 267 -8.07 -7.81 10.79
CA LEU A 267 -7.11 -8.03 11.86
C LEU A 267 -5.66 -7.95 11.40
N THR A 268 -5.40 -7.20 10.33
CA THR A 268 -4.05 -6.97 9.83
C THR A 268 -3.23 -6.20 10.85
N THR A 269 -1.92 -6.39 10.79
CA THR A 269 -0.96 -5.63 11.59
C THR A 269 0.08 -4.98 10.68
N HIS A 270 0.42 -3.74 11.02
CA HIS A 270 1.30 -2.90 10.23
C HIS A 270 2.61 -2.61 10.97
N LEU A 271 3.68 -2.47 10.20
CA LEU A 271 4.99 -2.04 10.65
C LEU A 271 5.30 -0.67 10.06
N PHE A 272 5.70 0.26 10.92
CA PHE A 272 6.24 1.57 10.53
C PHE A 272 7.57 1.78 11.22
N MET A 273 8.61 2.10 10.45
CA MET A 273 9.90 2.49 10.99
C MET A 273 10.38 3.76 10.33
N THR A 274 11.15 4.55 11.07
CA THR A 274 11.80 5.73 10.51
C THR A 274 13.15 5.99 11.14
N ILE A 275 14.04 6.58 10.34
CA ILE A 275 15.42 6.92 10.70
C ILE A 275 15.62 8.39 10.42
N ASN A 276 16.13 9.12 11.41
CA ASN A 276 16.46 10.52 11.30
C ASN A 276 17.91 10.69 10.81
N PRO A 277 18.12 11.15 9.55
CA PRO A 277 19.48 11.30 9.01
C PRO A 277 20.33 12.32 9.78
N SER A 278 19.70 13.29 10.46
CA SER A 278 20.43 14.33 11.21
C SER A 278 21.21 13.80 12.42
N PHE A 279 20.93 12.58 12.87
CA PHE A 279 21.72 11.91 13.91
C PHE A 279 23.04 11.33 13.39
N PHE A 280 23.23 11.25 12.06
CA PHE A 280 24.40 10.65 11.42
C PHE A 280 25.22 11.66 10.63
N LEU A 281 24.55 12.58 9.93
CA LEU A 281 25.18 13.58 9.08
C LEU A 281 24.47 14.93 9.25
N VAL A 282 25.21 16.03 9.14
CA VAL A 282 24.58 17.35 9.01
C VAL A 282 23.82 17.41 7.68
N LYS A 283 22.78 18.24 7.64
CA LYS A 283 21.84 18.31 6.51
C LYS A 283 22.55 18.52 5.16
N GLN A 284 23.51 19.43 5.10
CA GLN A 284 24.26 19.72 3.88
C GLN A 284 25.03 18.49 3.37
N ASP A 285 25.76 17.79 4.25
CA ASP A 285 26.50 16.58 3.88
C ASP A 285 25.56 15.47 3.37
N TYR A 286 24.39 15.32 3.99
CA TYR A 286 23.38 14.38 3.51
C TYR A 286 22.90 14.74 2.10
N GLU A 287 22.57 16.01 1.87
CA GLU A 287 22.10 16.54 0.58
C GLU A 287 23.15 16.37 -0.52
N GLU A 288 24.42 16.70 -0.25
CA GLU A 288 25.52 16.51 -1.20
C GLU A 288 25.70 15.02 -1.55
N ARG A 289 25.70 14.14 -0.54
CA ARG A 289 25.90 12.70 -0.75
C ARG A 289 24.72 12.02 -1.46
N ILE A 290 23.48 12.38 -1.15
CA ILE A 290 22.31 11.78 -1.82
C ILE A 290 22.21 12.26 -3.27
N THR A 291 22.59 13.52 -3.53
CA THR A 291 22.70 14.07 -4.90
C THR A 291 23.73 13.29 -5.70
N GLU A 292 24.92 13.09 -5.13
CA GLU A 292 26.00 12.36 -5.79
C GLU A 292 25.64 10.89 -6.02
N TRP A 293 25.04 10.22 -5.02
CA TRP A 293 24.55 8.85 -5.15
C TRP A 293 23.52 8.71 -6.29
N ALA A 294 22.55 9.61 -6.35
CA ALA A 294 21.54 9.60 -7.42
C ALA A 294 22.17 9.85 -8.79
N ARG A 295 23.12 10.80 -8.87
CA ARG A 295 23.88 11.09 -10.09
C ARG A 295 24.66 9.88 -10.58
N MET A 296 25.34 9.15 -9.69
CA MET A 296 26.08 7.94 -10.04
C MET A 296 25.17 6.85 -10.61
N ILE A 297 23.99 6.63 -10.01
CA ILE A 297 23.03 5.64 -10.51
C ILE A 297 22.48 6.05 -11.87
N ARG A 298 22.00 7.29 -12.01
CA ARG A 298 21.39 7.80 -13.26
C ARG A 298 22.36 7.79 -14.44
N ASN A 299 23.65 8.02 -14.18
CA ASN A 299 24.70 8.02 -15.20
C ASN A 299 25.32 6.64 -15.45
N THR A 300 24.73 5.55 -14.93
CA THR A 300 25.14 4.20 -15.28
C THR A 300 25.01 4.00 -16.79
N PRO A 301 26.07 3.58 -17.52
CA PRO A 301 25.98 3.36 -18.95
C PRO A 301 24.90 2.36 -19.31
N MET A 302 23.97 2.77 -20.18
CA MET A 302 22.93 1.91 -20.72
C MET A 302 23.37 1.32 -22.06
N ASN A 303 22.86 0.13 -22.39
CA ASN A 303 23.13 -0.52 -23.69
C ASN A 303 22.36 0.12 -24.86
N ASP A 304 21.31 0.89 -24.56
CA ASP A 304 20.60 1.76 -25.49
C ASP A 304 20.77 3.22 -25.02
N PRO A 305 21.35 4.11 -25.85
CA PRO A 305 21.58 5.51 -25.48
C PRO A 305 20.28 6.34 -25.34
N ASN A 306 19.13 5.82 -25.74
CA ASN A 306 17.84 6.51 -25.66
C ASN A 306 17.08 6.28 -24.34
N ILE A 307 17.58 5.39 -23.48
CA ILE A 307 17.00 5.11 -22.16
C ILE A 307 17.97 5.52 -21.06
N HIS A 308 17.44 5.86 -19.90
CA HIS A 308 18.21 6.18 -18.70
C HIS A 308 17.87 5.22 -17.58
N GLN A 309 18.81 5.02 -16.66
CA GLN A 309 18.56 4.27 -15.43
C GLN A 309 17.55 5.02 -14.57
N ILE A 310 16.45 4.34 -14.22
CA ILE A 310 15.38 4.89 -13.40
C ILE A 310 15.66 4.62 -11.92
N VAL A 311 15.40 5.61 -11.07
CA VAL A 311 15.44 5.49 -9.61
C VAL A 311 14.01 5.28 -9.07
N PRO A 312 13.79 4.38 -8.08
CA PRO A 312 12.47 4.17 -7.49
C PRO A 312 11.78 5.47 -7.05
N GLY A 313 10.54 5.66 -7.48
CA GLY A 313 9.74 6.87 -7.27
C GLY A 313 9.61 7.78 -8.50
N GLU A 314 10.50 7.65 -9.51
CA GLU A 314 10.45 8.45 -10.74
C GLU A 314 9.21 8.15 -11.60
N ILE A 315 8.82 6.87 -11.70
CA ILE A 315 7.64 6.45 -12.46
C ILE A 315 6.37 7.06 -11.86
N GLU A 316 6.22 6.93 -10.54
CA GLU A 316 5.08 7.45 -9.79
C GLU A 316 5.02 8.98 -9.82
N CYS A 317 6.18 9.65 -9.75
CA CYS A 317 6.26 11.11 -9.87
C CYS A 317 5.79 11.60 -11.24
N LYS A 318 6.28 10.96 -12.31
CA LYS A 318 5.85 11.27 -13.68
C LYS A 318 4.35 11.06 -13.86
N ASN A 319 3.83 9.91 -13.42
CA ASN A 319 2.40 9.62 -13.47
C ASN A 319 1.58 10.68 -12.69
N GLU A 320 2.07 11.10 -11.53
CA GLU A 320 1.38 12.10 -10.69
C GLU A 320 1.32 13.46 -11.40
N GLN A 321 2.41 13.91 -12.03
CA GLN A 321 2.43 15.15 -12.81
C GLN A 321 1.47 15.08 -14.01
N GLU A 322 1.48 13.97 -14.75
CA GLU A 322 0.61 13.78 -15.91
C GLU A 322 -0.87 13.72 -15.52
N ARG A 323 -1.23 12.95 -14.48
CA ARG A 323 -2.62 12.74 -14.03
C ARG A 323 -3.18 13.94 -13.28
N LYS A 324 -2.35 14.82 -12.71
CA LYS A 324 -2.79 16.12 -12.19
C LYS A 324 -3.35 17.03 -13.29
N VAL A 325 -2.80 16.97 -14.49
CA VAL A 325 -3.24 17.80 -15.63
C VAL A 325 -4.34 17.11 -16.43
N SER A 326 -4.11 15.85 -16.81
CA SER A 326 -5.00 15.09 -17.70
C SER A 326 -6.21 14.45 -16.99
N GLY A 327 -6.19 14.39 -15.66
CA GLY A 327 -7.18 13.69 -14.85
C GLY A 327 -6.79 12.24 -14.56
N ILE A 328 -7.54 11.61 -13.66
CA ILE A 328 -7.41 10.20 -13.30
C ILE A 328 -8.34 9.37 -14.21
N PRO A 329 -7.84 8.32 -14.88
CA PRO A 329 -8.69 7.40 -15.62
C PRO A 329 -9.51 6.55 -14.64
N VAL A 330 -10.84 6.62 -14.76
CA VAL A 330 -11.79 5.83 -13.97
C VAL A 330 -12.57 4.93 -14.93
N PRO A 331 -12.56 3.59 -14.75
CA PRO A 331 -13.36 2.70 -15.57
C PRO A 331 -14.85 3.03 -15.48
N VAL A 332 -15.58 2.99 -16.59
CA VAL A 332 -17.04 3.27 -16.61
C VAL A 332 -17.80 2.38 -15.64
N THR A 333 -17.43 1.09 -15.56
CA THR A 333 -18.05 0.15 -14.60
C THR A 333 -17.87 0.56 -13.14
N LEU A 334 -16.70 1.12 -12.79
CA LEU A 334 -16.46 1.69 -11.46
C LEU A 334 -17.27 2.97 -11.25
N SER A 335 -17.36 3.84 -12.26
CA SER A 335 -18.18 5.05 -12.22
C SER A 335 -19.66 4.71 -11.95
N GLU A 336 -20.20 3.70 -12.60
CA GLU A 336 -21.57 3.21 -12.38
C GLU A 336 -21.78 2.65 -10.97
N GLU A 337 -20.82 1.87 -10.44
CA GLU A 337 -20.88 1.37 -9.07
C GLU A 337 -20.84 2.53 -8.05
N LEU A 338 -19.99 3.52 -8.28
CA LEU A 338 -19.91 4.72 -7.44
C LEU A 338 -21.19 5.56 -7.50
N LYS A 339 -21.83 5.66 -8.68
CA LYS A 339 -23.12 6.32 -8.84
C LYS A 339 -24.23 5.63 -8.06
N ALA A 340 -24.26 4.30 -8.08
CA ALA A 340 -25.21 3.50 -7.30
C ALA A 340 -25.02 3.73 -5.79
N LEU A 341 -23.77 3.75 -5.30
CA LEU A 341 -23.45 4.06 -3.91
C LEU A 341 -23.85 5.49 -3.52
N ALA A 342 -23.58 6.47 -4.38
CA ALA A 342 -23.98 7.86 -4.16
C ALA A 342 -25.51 7.99 -4.03
N HIS A 343 -26.27 7.32 -4.89
CA HIS A 343 -27.73 7.29 -4.81
C HIS A 343 -28.22 6.64 -3.50
N GLN A 344 -27.65 5.50 -3.11
CA GLN A 344 -27.99 4.82 -1.85
C GLN A 344 -27.74 5.72 -0.64
N LEU A 345 -26.63 6.46 -0.63
CA LEU A 345 -26.23 7.36 0.45
C LEU A 345 -26.79 8.79 0.33
N LYS A 346 -27.60 9.05 -0.71
CA LYS A 346 -28.21 10.36 -1.01
C LYS A 346 -27.16 11.49 -1.13
N ILE A 347 -26.08 11.21 -1.86
CA ILE A 347 -25.02 12.18 -2.20
C ILE A 347 -25.11 12.52 -3.69
N SER A 348 -24.79 13.76 -4.05
CA SER A 348 -24.65 14.16 -5.45
C SER A 348 -23.50 13.40 -6.11
N PHE A 349 -23.72 12.92 -7.35
CA PHE A 349 -22.71 12.23 -8.13
C PHE A 349 -22.06 13.21 -9.13
N PRO A 350 -20.77 13.55 -9.00
CA PRO A 350 -20.14 14.60 -9.80
C PRO A 350 -19.31 14.07 -10.98
N LEU A 351 -19.34 12.75 -11.25
CA LEU A 351 -18.51 12.08 -12.26
C LEU A 351 -19.27 11.77 -13.56
#